data_AF-A0AB35Y9C4-F1
#
_entry.id   AF-A0AB35Y9C4-F1
#
_cell.length_a   1.000
_cell.length_b   1.000
_cell.length_c   1.000
_cell.angle_alpha   90.00
_cell.angle_beta   90.00
_cell.angle_gamma   90.00
#
_symmetry.space_group_name_H-M   'P 1'
#
loop_
_entity.id
_entity.type
_entity.pdbx_description
1 polymer ?
#
loop_
_entity_poly.entity_id
_entity_poly.type
_entity_poly.pdbx_seq_one_letter_code
_entity_poly.pdbx_strand_id
1 'polypeptide(L)'
;LGLSVEAAKNLYTGRVNTEVVNLLLENARFAELTYRIAQYFDDTFASGIAAQNAMLTTLSTLLRTKVKTPAAAKAAKDINLRRKPVYQGDLDDIEMYFMATVKEIKKGIGSHYAEQEAMSKKVAEKMFTELTKGQDVQHPTITAEQLTDAMLDSVSGMKGATPEALEQLRNGLLGILQSAAEQENAHEADE
;
A
#
# COMPACT_ATOMS: atom_id res chain seq x y z
N LEU A 1 21.03 26.34 -8.56
CA LEU A 1 19.96 25.35 -8.34
C LEU A 1 19.29 24.84 -9.63
N GLY A 2 19.40 25.53 -10.77
CA GLY A 2 18.84 25.04 -12.05
C GLY A 2 17.31 25.05 -12.13
N LEU A 3 16.63 25.64 -11.14
CA LEU A 3 15.18 25.74 -11.08
C LEU A 3 14.66 26.81 -12.04
N SER A 4 13.53 26.53 -12.69
CA SER A 4 12.75 27.56 -13.39
C SER A 4 12.15 28.55 -12.39
N VAL A 5 11.78 29.73 -12.89
CA VAL A 5 11.12 30.77 -12.07
C VAL A 5 9.86 30.22 -11.39
N GLU A 6 9.06 29.45 -12.11
CA GLU A 6 7.82 28.87 -11.58
C GLU A 6 8.12 27.80 -10.52
N ALA A 7 9.13 26.95 -10.72
CA ALA A 7 9.54 25.96 -9.72
C ALA A 7 10.02 26.62 -8.43
N ALA A 8 10.85 27.66 -8.53
CA ALA A 8 11.31 28.43 -7.38
C ALA A 8 10.15 29.12 -6.65
N LYS A 9 9.21 29.70 -7.39
CA LYS A 9 8.01 30.32 -6.82
C LYS A 9 7.14 29.31 -6.08
N ASN A 10 6.93 28.11 -6.64
CA ASN A 10 6.14 27.06 -6.00
C ASN A 10 6.73 26.63 -4.65
N LEU A 11 8.06 26.51 -4.57
CA LEU A 11 8.77 26.22 -3.31
C LEU A 11 8.64 27.38 -2.31
N TYR A 12 8.92 28.61 -2.75
CA TYR A 12 8.89 29.78 -1.87
C TYR A 12 7.50 30.09 -1.32
N THR A 13 6.45 29.88 -2.13
CA THR A 13 5.06 30.19 -1.74
C THR A 13 4.36 29.03 -1.03
N GLY A 14 5.03 27.90 -0.80
CA GLY A 14 4.43 26.73 -0.14
C GLY A 14 3.36 26.02 -0.96
N ARG A 15 3.34 26.21 -2.30
CA ARG A 15 2.43 25.48 -3.20
C ARG A 15 2.78 24.00 -3.31
N VAL A 16 4.01 23.65 -2.94
CA VAL A 16 4.48 22.26 -2.78
C VAL A 16 4.91 22.05 -1.34
N ASN A 17 4.73 20.83 -0.83
CA ASN A 17 5.27 20.46 0.47
C ASN A 17 6.79 20.30 0.36
N THR A 18 7.54 21.24 0.94
CA THR A 18 9.00 21.29 0.86
C THR A 18 9.68 20.11 1.56
N GLU A 19 9.08 19.55 2.61
CA GLU A 19 9.59 18.36 3.29
C GLU A 19 9.53 17.14 2.36
N VAL A 20 8.40 16.94 1.66
CA VAL A 20 8.27 15.87 0.66
C VAL A 20 9.25 16.07 -0.48
N VAL A 21 9.42 17.31 -0.95
CA VAL A 21 10.41 17.60 -2.01
C VAL A 21 11.83 17.27 -1.55
N ASN A 22 12.22 17.62 -0.32
CA ASN A 22 13.54 17.29 0.22
C ASN A 22 13.73 15.76 0.31
N LEU A 23 12.75 15.03 0.85
CA LEU A 23 12.80 13.57 0.95
C LEU A 23 12.96 12.89 -0.42
N LEU A 24 12.29 13.42 -1.45
CA LEU A 24 12.47 12.94 -2.82
C LEU A 24 13.89 13.26 -3.33
N LEU A 25 14.35 14.51 -3.20
CA LEU A 25 15.67 14.93 -3.70
C LEU A 25 16.84 14.23 -3.00
N GLU A 26 16.69 13.86 -1.73
CA GLU A 26 17.70 13.13 -0.96
C GLU A 26 17.69 11.62 -1.23
N ASN A 27 16.64 11.07 -1.86
CA ASN A 27 16.56 9.65 -2.18
C ASN A 27 17.31 9.30 -3.48
N ALA A 28 18.27 8.39 -3.39
CA ALA A 28 19.10 7.99 -4.54
C ALA A 28 18.29 7.39 -5.71
N ARG A 29 17.20 6.65 -5.42
CA ARG A 29 16.33 6.07 -6.45
C ARG A 29 15.52 7.15 -7.17
N PHE A 30 15.10 8.20 -6.46
CA PHE A 30 14.48 9.36 -7.10
C PHE A 30 15.44 10.05 -8.07
N ALA A 31 16.71 10.20 -7.70
CA ALA A 31 17.72 10.76 -8.61
C ALA A 31 17.81 9.92 -9.90
N GLU A 32 17.84 8.58 -9.80
CA GLU A 32 17.80 7.70 -10.97
C GLU A 32 16.51 7.86 -11.79
N LEU A 33 15.36 7.96 -11.12
CA LEU A 33 14.06 8.19 -11.76
C LEU A 33 14.06 9.46 -12.61
N THR A 34 14.73 10.54 -12.18
CA THR A 34 14.81 11.77 -13.00
C THR A 34 15.46 11.53 -14.36
N TYR A 35 16.49 10.68 -14.43
CA TYR A 35 17.15 10.33 -15.70
C TYR A 35 16.25 9.44 -16.57
N ARG A 36 15.48 8.54 -15.98
CA ARG A 36 14.51 7.71 -16.71
C ARG A 36 13.40 8.55 -17.34
N ILE A 37 12.88 9.53 -16.58
CA ILE A 37 11.90 10.50 -17.10
C ILE A 37 12.50 11.34 -18.22
N ALA A 38 13.76 11.78 -18.08
CA ALA A 38 14.45 12.51 -19.14
C ALA A 38 14.58 11.67 -20.42
N GLN A 39 14.98 10.41 -20.32
CA GLN A 39 15.08 9.48 -21.45
C GLN A 39 13.73 9.24 -22.15
N TYR A 40 12.65 9.18 -21.37
CA TYR A 40 11.29 9.11 -21.89
C TYR A 40 10.91 10.37 -22.68
N PHE A 41 11.22 11.56 -22.16
CA PHE A 41 10.96 12.82 -22.85
C PHE A 41 11.80 13.00 -24.12
N ASP A 42 13.01 12.43 -24.14
CA ASP A 42 13.90 12.45 -25.31
C ASP A 42 13.61 11.32 -26.32
N ASP A 43 12.50 10.57 -26.16
CA ASP A 43 12.11 9.44 -27.03
C ASP A 43 13.19 8.35 -27.18
N THR A 44 14.11 8.22 -26.21
CA THR A 44 15.34 7.44 -26.35
C THR A 44 15.05 5.98 -26.75
N PHE A 45 14.19 5.30 -26.00
CA PHE A 45 13.82 3.90 -26.27
C PHE A 45 12.59 3.79 -27.19
N ALA A 46 11.68 4.75 -27.12
CA ALA A 46 10.51 4.88 -28.00
C ALA A 46 10.88 4.88 -29.48
N SER A 47 12.01 5.48 -29.86
CA SER A 47 12.49 5.55 -31.24
C SER A 47 12.62 4.17 -31.91
N GLY A 48 13.12 3.17 -31.18
CA GLY A 48 13.26 1.79 -31.69
C GLY A 48 11.92 1.10 -31.92
N ILE A 49 10.96 1.29 -31.01
CA ILE A 49 9.61 0.74 -31.14
C ILE A 49 8.85 1.44 -32.27
N ALA A 50 8.99 2.76 -32.41
CA ALA A 50 8.41 3.53 -33.50
C ALA A 50 8.96 3.05 -34.86
N ALA A 51 10.28 2.87 -34.98
CA ALA A 51 10.91 2.33 -36.19
C ALA A 51 10.43 0.91 -36.51
N GLN A 52 10.33 0.03 -35.50
CA GLN A 52 9.79 -1.31 -35.67
C GLN A 52 8.33 -1.27 -36.17
N ASN A 53 7.48 -0.46 -35.55
CA ASN A 53 6.09 -0.29 -35.96
C ASN A 53 5.96 0.24 -37.39
N ALA A 54 6.80 1.19 -37.78
CA ALA A 54 6.84 1.73 -39.14
C ALA A 54 7.21 0.65 -40.18
N MET A 55 8.19 -0.21 -39.87
CA MET A 55 8.53 -1.35 -40.72
C MET A 55 7.37 -2.34 -40.84
N LEU A 56 6.73 -2.70 -39.73
CA LEU A 56 5.57 -3.61 -39.73
C LEU A 56 4.41 -3.03 -40.57
N THR A 57 4.16 -1.72 -40.48
CA THR A 57 3.15 -1.02 -41.30
C THR A 57 3.51 -1.05 -42.78
N THR A 58 4.77 -0.83 -43.13
CA THR A 58 5.25 -0.90 -44.52
C THR A 58 5.05 -2.31 -45.09
N LEU A 59 5.48 -3.34 -44.35
CA LEU A 59 5.34 -4.72 -44.77
C LEU A 59 3.87 -5.14 -44.93
N SER A 60 3.01 -4.76 -43.99
CA SER A 60 1.57 -5.00 -44.07
C SER A 60 0.96 -4.35 -45.31
N THR A 61 1.38 -3.13 -45.64
CA THR A 61 0.93 -2.39 -46.82
C THR A 61 1.39 -3.06 -48.11
N LEU A 62 2.65 -3.49 -48.20
CA LEU A 62 3.17 -4.21 -49.36
C LEU A 62 2.42 -5.52 -49.60
N LEU A 63 2.17 -6.31 -48.55
CA LEU A 63 1.39 -7.54 -48.66
C LEU A 63 -0.02 -7.26 -49.18
N ARG A 64 -0.72 -6.25 -48.66
CA ARG A 64 -2.08 -5.91 -49.11
C ARG A 64 -2.14 -5.39 -50.53
N THR A 65 -1.16 -4.60 -50.96
CA THR A 65 -1.22 -3.86 -52.22
C THR A 65 -0.54 -4.58 -53.37
N LYS A 66 0.51 -5.35 -53.10
CA LYS A 66 1.35 -6.02 -54.12
C LYS A 66 1.10 -7.52 -54.19
N VAL A 67 0.64 -8.16 -53.11
CA VAL A 67 0.38 -9.62 -53.06
C VAL A 67 -1.11 -9.87 -52.84
N LYS A 68 -1.90 -9.88 -53.93
CA LYS A 68 -3.36 -9.95 -53.89
C LYS A 68 -3.90 -11.38 -53.64
N THR A 69 -3.47 -12.02 -52.55
CA THR A 69 -3.95 -13.36 -52.16
C THR A 69 -4.60 -13.34 -50.77
N PRO A 70 -5.53 -14.27 -50.48
CA PRO A 70 -6.11 -14.40 -49.14
C PRO A 70 -5.07 -14.66 -48.04
N ALA A 71 -4.03 -15.44 -48.35
CA ALA A 71 -2.93 -15.72 -47.43
C ALA A 71 -2.13 -14.44 -47.09
N ALA A 72 -1.86 -13.58 -48.06
CA ALA A 72 -1.17 -12.31 -47.84
C ALA A 72 -2.03 -11.32 -47.03
N ALA A 73 -3.36 -11.29 -47.27
CA ALA A 73 -4.28 -10.49 -46.47
C ALA A 73 -4.29 -10.92 -44.99
N LYS A 74 -4.27 -12.24 -44.73
CA LYS A 74 -4.14 -12.79 -43.38
C LYS A 74 -2.80 -12.41 -42.75
N ALA A 75 -1.68 -12.64 -43.44
CA ALA A 75 -0.35 -12.27 -42.94
C ALA A 75 -0.23 -10.76 -42.63
N ALA A 76 -0.79 -9.89 -43.47
CA ALA A 76 -0.83 -8.46 -43.23
C ALA A 76 -1.63 -8.07 -41.97
N LYS A 77 -2.71 -8.80 -41.64
CA LYS A 77 -3.46 -8.63 -40.40
C LYS A 77 -2.62 -9.07 -39.20
N ASP A 78 -2.00 -10.25 -39.27
CA ASP A 78 -1.17 -10.80 -38.20
C ASP A 78 0.04 -9.91 -37.89
N ILE A 79 0.66 -9.30 -38.91
CA ILE A 79 1.75 -8.33 -38.76
C ILE A 79 1.29 -7.07 -38.01
N ASN A 80 0.10 -6.54 -38.33
CA ASN A 80 -0.41 -5.34 -37.66
C ASN A 80 -0.67 -5.57 -36.16
N LEU A 81 -1.00 -6.80 -35.76
CA LEU A 81 -1.20 -7.19 -34.37
C LEU A 81 0.12 -7.29 -33.57
N ARG A 82 1.27 -7.33 -34.23
CA ARG A 82 2.59 -7.37 -33.57
C ARG A 82 3.14 -6.01 -33.19
N ARG A 83 2.46 -4.92 -33.59
CA ARG A 83 2.86 -3.56 -33.21
C ARG A 83 2.73 -3.38 -31.71
N LYS A 84 3.68 -2.66 -31.13
CA LYS A 84 3.70 -2.37 -29.69
C LYS A 84 3.37 -0.91 -29.44
N PRO A 85 2.72 -0.55 -28.32
CA PRO A 85 2.60 0.84 -27.93
C PRO A 85 3.99 1.45 -27.76
N VAL A 86 4.22 2.61 -28.37
CA VAL A 86 5.57 3.20 -28.50
C VAL A 86 6.20 3.53 -27.15
N TYR A 87 5.38 3.99 -26.20
CA TYR A 87 5.83 4.54 -24.92
C TYR A 87 5.57 3.65 -23.71
N GLN A 88 4.87 2.52 -23.88
CA GLN A 88 4.37 1.78 -22.72
C GLN A 88 5.49 1.22 -21.85
N GLY A 89 6.58 0.74 -22.45
CA GLY A 89 7.72 0.23 -21.69
C GLY A 89 8.36 1.31 -20.80
N ASP A 90 8.52 2.53 -21.32
CA ASP A 90 9.06 3.65 -20.55
C ASP A 90 8.12 4.03 -19.39
N LEU A 91 6.81 4.07 -19.65
CA LEU A 91 5.80 4.38 -18.65
C LEU A 91 5.76 3.33 -17.53
N ASP A 92 5.80 2.04 -17.89
CA ASP A 92 5.81 0.94 -16.93
C ASP A 92 7.05 1.01 -16.02
N ASP A 93 8.22 1.29 -16.60
CA ASP A 93 9.48 1.45 -15.86
C ASP A 93 9.45 2.66 -14.91
N ILE A 94 8.95 3.80 -15.39
CA ILE A 94 8.80 5.03 -14.58
C ILE A 94 7.85 4.80 -13.40
N GLU A 95 6.69 4.18 -13.64
CA GLU A 95 5.70 3.88 -12.60
C GLU A 95 6.30 2.97 -11.53
N MET A 96 6.95 1.88 -11.96
CA MET A 96 7.59 0.94 -11.05
C MET A 96 8.64 1.63 -10.17
N TYR A 97 9.53 2.45 -10.77
CA TYR A 97 10.57 3.16 -10.03
C TYR A 97 10.01 4.22 -9.08
N PHE A 98 9.00 4.96 -9.50
CA PHE A 98 8.35 5.95 -8.65
C PHE A 98 7.72 5.29 -7.42
N MET A 99 6.98 4.20 -7.61
CA MET A 99 6.37 3.47 -6.50
C MET A 99 7.41 2.87 -5.54
N ALA A 100 8.52 2.36 -6.07
CA ALA A 100 9.63 1.89 -5.25
C ALA A 100 10.25 3.03 -4.43
N THR A 101 10.43 4.21 -5.02
CA THR A 101 10.97 5.41 -4.37
C THR A 101 10.10 5.83 -3.18
N VAL A 102 8.78 5.94 -3.40
CA VAL A 102 7.83 6.33 -2.35
C VAL A 102 7.84 5.33 -1.19
N LYS A 103 7.87 4.02 -1.48
CA LYS A 103 7.96 2.97 -0.45
C LYS A 103 9.26 3.06 0.35
N GLU A 104 10.37 3.32 -0.32
CA GLU A 104 11.69 3.45 0.30
C GLU A 104 11.75 4.66 1.24
N ILE A 105 11.28 5.81 0.79
CA ILE A 105 11.14 7.02 1.61
C ILE A 105 10.25 6.73 2.82
N LYS A 106 9.07 6.11 2.62
CA LYS A 106 8.17 5.79 3.73
C LYS A 106 8.81 4.89 4.77
N LYS A 107 9.66 3.95 4.33
CA LYS A 107 10.43 3.09 5.24
C LYS A 107 11.49 3.88 6.02
N GLY A 108 12.18 4.82 5.37
CA GLY A 108 13.21 5.65 5.98
C GLY A 108 12.70 6.62 7.06
N ILE A 109 11.49 7.16 6.88
CA ILE A 109 10.82 8.01 7.88
C ILE A 109 10.42 7.20 9.13
N GLY A 110 10.34 5.87 9.01
CA GLY A 110 9.79 5.01 10.04
C GLY A 110 8.26 4.97 10.00
N SER A 111 7.71 4.03 10.77
CA SER A 111 6.27 3.81 10.85
C SER A 111 5.82 3.98 12.30
N HIS A 112 5.04 5.03 12.57
CA HIS A 112 4.28 5.14 13.83
C HIS A 112 3.38 3.92 14.06
N TYR A 113 2.98 3.21 13.01
CA TYR A 113 2.23 1.97 13.13
C TYR A 113 3.05 0.84 13.76
N ALA A 114 4.35 0.71 13.43
CA ALA A 114 5.19 -0.33 14.03
C ALA A 114 5.42 -0.06 15.52
N GLU A 115 5.58 1.22 15.89
CA GLU A 115 5.65 1.64 17.30
C GLU A 115 4.31 1.43 18.01
N GLN A 116 3.18 1.78 17.38
CA GLN A 116 1.83 1.55 17.93
C GLN A 116 1.49 0.06 18.06
N GLU A 117 1.88 -0.77 17.11
CA GLU A 117 1.69 -2.23 17.13
C GLU A 117 2.52 -2.85 18.25
N ALA A 118 3.80 -2.47 18.38
CA ALA A 118 4.66 -2.92 19.48
C ALA A 118 4.11 -2.48 20.84
N MET A 119 3.60 -1.25 20.94
CA MET A 119 2.94 -0.74 22.16
C MET A 119 1.64 -1.50 22.46
N SER A 120 0.80 -1.74 21.45
CA SER A 120 -0.46 -2.49 21.60
C SER A 120 -0.20 -3.93 22.03
N LYS A 121 0.81 -4.58 21.46
CA LYS A 121 1.26 -5.92 21.87
C LYS A 121 1.70 -5.93 23.33
N LYS A 122 2.49 -4.94 23.75
CA LYS A 122 2.93 -4.80 25.14
C LYS A 122 1.76 -4.58 26.11
N VAL A 123 0.73 -3.85 25.70
CA VAL A 123 -0.50 -3.66 26.49
C VAL A 123 -1.25 -4.99 26.62
N ALA A 124 -1.42 -5.74 25.53
CA ALA A 124 -2.08 -7.04 25.55
C ALA A 124 -1.32 -8.08 26.39
N GLU A 125 0.01 -8.14 26.28
CA GLU A 125 0.86 -9.02 27.10
C GLU A 125 0.75 -8.68 28.60
N LYS A 126 0.73 -7.39 28.93
CA LYS A 126 0.54 -6.93 30.31
C LYS A 126 -0.84 -7.32 30.84
N MET A 127 -1.89 -7.10 30.05
CA MET A 127 -3.26 -7.46 30.39
C MET A 127 -3.40 -8.98 30.63
N PHE A 128 -2.83 -9.81 29.75
CA PHE A 128 -2.81 -11.26 29.93
C PHE A 128 -2.07 -11.66 31.21
N THR A 129 -0.89 -11.10 31.45
CA THR A 129 -0.08 -11.37 32.65
C THR A 129 -0.83 -11.01 33.94
N GLU A 130 -1.58 -9.91 33.94
CA GLU A 130 -2.40 -9.48 35.08
C GLU A 130 -3.60 -10.41 35.30
N LEU A 131 -4.28 -10.83 34.22
CA LEU A 131 -5.43 -11.75 34.27
C LEU A 131 -5.05 -13.16 34.76
N THR A 132 -3.87 -13.65 34.40
CA THR A 132 -3.41 -15.00 34.81
C THR A 132 -2.62 -14.98 36.12
N LYS A 133 -2.48 -13.83 36.77
CA LYS A 133 -1.64 -13.69 37.97
C LYS A 133 -2.24 -14.47 39.14
N GLY A 134 -1.47 -15.41 39.68
CA GLY A 134 -1.91 -16.27 40.78
C GLY A 134 -2.79 -17.45 40.36
N GLN A 135 -2.96 -17.66 39.05
CA GLN A 135 -3.60 -18.83 38.47
C GLN A 135 -2.57 -19.91 38.10
N ASP A 136 -3.05 -21.10 37.77
CA ASP A 136 -2.22 -22.13 37.15
C ASP A 136 -1.67 -21.63 35.81
N VAL A 137 -0.35 -21.68 35.65
CA VAL A 137 0.36 -21.17 34.47
C VAL A 137 0.06 -22.00 33.22
N GLN A 138 -0.30 -23.27 33.37
CA GLN A 138 -0.64 -24.17 32.27
C GLN A 138 -2.12 -24.08 31.88
N HIS A 139 -2.99 -23.79 32.84
CA HIS A 139 -4.46 -23.72 32.64
C HIS A 139 -5.08 -22.52 33.39
N PRO A 140 -4.88 -21.29 32.92
CA PRO A 140 -5.54 -20.13 33.50
C PRO A 140 -7.05 -20.22 33.29
N THR A 141 -7.83 -19.91 34.32
CA THR A 141 -9.30 -19.81 34.24
C THR A 141 -9.67 -18.33 34.31
N ILE A 142 -9.88 -17.71 33.15
CA ILE A 142 -10.25 -16.30 33.05
C ILE A 142 -11.77 -16.21 32.87
N THR A 143 -12.46 -15.49 33.76
CA THR A 143 -13.91 -15.27 33.62
C THR A 143 -14.23 -14.08 32.71
N ALA A 144 -15.46 -14.03 32.18
CA ALA A 144 -15.95 -12.90 31.39
C ALA A 144 -15.88 -11.57 32.16
N GLU A 145 -16.10 -11.62 33.47
CA GLU A 145 -15.99 -10.48 34.39
C GLU A 145 -14.54 -10.01 34.51
N GLN A 146 -13.61 -10.94 34.75
CA GLN A 146 -12.18 -10.60 34.85
C GLN A 146 -11.66 -9.97 33.55
N LEU A 147 -12.02 -10.55 32.40
CA LEU A 147 -11.64 -10.01 31.11
C LEU A 147 -12.25 -8.61 30.87
N THR A 148 -13.52 -8.42 31.22
CA THR A 148 -14.19 -7.12 31.05
C THR A 148 -13.58 -6.04 31.94
N ASP A 149 -13.31 -6.35 33.20
CA ASP A 149 -12.73 -5.40 34.15
C ASP A 149 -11.32 -4.99 33.70
N ALA A 150 -10.51 -5.93 33.20
CA ALA A 150 -9.19 -5.61 32.63
C ALA A 150 -9.28 -4.72 31.36
N MET A 151 -10.30 -4.90 30.53
CA MET A 151 -10.53 -4.03 29.36
C MET A 151 -10.92 -2.61 29.78
N LEU A 152 -11.75 -2.48 30.83
CA LEU A 152 -12.16 -1.17 31.37
C LEU A 152 -11.00 -0.42 32.02
N ASP A 153 -10.15 -1.12 32.76
CA ASP A 153 -8.96 -0.53 33.37
C ASP A 153 -8.03 0.08 32.32
N SER A 154 -7.94 -0.53 31.12
CA SER A 154 -7.13 -0.03 30.02
C SER A 154 -7.61 1.32 29.44
N VAL A 155 -8.90 1.64 29.58
CA VAL A 155 -9.54 2.86 29.03
C VAL A 155 -9.93 3.88 30.10
N SER A 156 -9.85 3.51 31.39
CA SER A 156 -10.22 4.34 32.54
C SER A 156 -9.51 5.71 32.62
N GLY A 157 -8.30 5.81 32.06
CA GLY A 157 -7.52 7.06 32.01
C GLY A 157 -7.78 7.96 30.80
N MET A 158 -8.67 7.56 29.88
CA MET A 158 -8.92 8.31 28.64
C MET A 158 -9.87 9.50 28.86
N LYS A 159 -9.61 10.61 28.17
CA LYS A 159 -10.48 11.79 28.21
C LYS A 159 -11.87 11.42 27.67
N GLY A 160 -12.89 11.41 28.54
CA GLY A 160 -14.26 10.99 28.22
C GLY A 160 -14.71 9.68 28.88
N ALA A 161 -13.83 8.99 29.61
CA ALA A 161 -14.16 7.82 30.43
C ALA A 161 -14.90 8.24 31.72
N THR A 162 -16.13 8.77 31.58
CA THR A 162 -16.96 9.05 32.76
C THR A 162 -17.41 7.74 33.42
N PRO A 163 -17.73 7.75 34.72
CA PRO A 163 -18.22 6.55 35.42
C PRO A 163 -19.39 5.88 34.69
N GLU A 164 -20.32 6.68 34.16
CA GLU A 164 -21.50 6.19 33.45
C GLU A 164 -21.14 5.55 32.10
N ALA A 165 -20.18 6.13 31.37
CA ALA A 165 -19.71 5.59 30.09
C ALA A 165 -18.94 4.28 30.29
N LEU A 166 -18.12 4.20 31.34
CA LEU A 166 -17.41 2.97 31.71
C LEU A 166 -18.37 1.88 32.17
N GLU A 167 -19.43 2.21 32.90
CA GLU A 167 -20.43 1.24 33.35
C GLU A 167 -21.30 0.72 32.19
N GLN A 168 -21.69 1.59 31.25
CA GLN A 168 -22.35 1.16 30.02
C GLN A 168 -21.46 0.24 29.17
N LEU A 169 -20.18 0.59 29.05
CA LEU A 169 -19.19 -0.22 28.34
C LEU A 169 -19.00 -1.58 29.02
N ARG A 170 -18.94 -1.61 30.36
CA ARG A 170 -18.86 -2.84 31.17
C ARG A 170 -20.01 -3.79 30.86
N ASN A 171 -21.23 -3.29 30.97
CA ASN A 171 -22.43 -4.12 30.78
C ASN A 171 -22.53 -4.63 29.32
N GLY A 172 -22.14 -3.80 28.35
CA GLY A 172 -22.08 -4.21 26.95
C GLY A 172 -21.05 -5.32 26.70
N LEU A 173 -19.83 -5.15 27.21
CA LEU A 173 -18.75 -6.14 27.04
C LEU A 173 -19.05 -7.46 27.76
N LEU A 174 -19.56 -7.41 29.00
CA LEU A 174 -20.00 -8.59 29.74
C LEU A 174 -21.07 -9.37 28.96
N GLY A 175 -22.09 -8.67 28.45
CA GLY A 175 -23.16 -9.30 27.68
C GLY A 175 -22.65 -10.02 26.42
N ILE A 176 -21.68 -9.42 25.71
CA ILE A 176 -21.06 -10.04 24.53
C ILE A 176 -20.28 -11.30 24.92
N LEU A 177 -19.45 -11.22 25.97
CA LEU A 177 -18.60 -12.34 26.39
C LEU A 177 -19.41 -13.50 26.96
N GLN A 178 -20.46 -13.22 27.74
CA GLN A 178 -21.35 -14.25 28.27
C GLN A 178 -22.15 -14.92 27.15
N SER A 179 -22.66 -14.14 26.19
CA SER A 179 -23.35 -14.70 25.02
C SER A 179 -22.45 -15.60 24.17
N ALA A 180 -21.17 -15.24 24.02
CA ALA A 180 -20.20 -16.05 23.29
C ALA A 180 -19.89 -17.37 24.02
N ALA A 181 -19.71 -17.32 25.35
CA ALA A 181 -19.48 -18.51 26.16
C ALA A 181 -20.70 -19.45 26.19
N GLU A 182 -21.93 -18.91 26.16
CA GLU A 182 -23.16 -19.72 26.06
C GLU A 182 -23.29 -20.41 24.69
N GLN A 183 -22.89 -19.73 23.60
CA GLN A 183 -22.89 -20.32 22.25
C GLN A 183 -21.85 -21.44 22.08
N GLU A 184 -20.68 -21.30 22.70
CA GLU A 184 -19.62 -22.31 22.66
C GLU A 184 -20.01 -23.59 23.45
N ASN A 185 -20.57 -23.43 24.66
CA ASN A 185 -21.08 -24.56 25.45
C ASN A 185 -22.26 -25.28 24.78
N ALA A 186 -23.11 -24.58 24.02
CA ALA A 186 -24.18 -25.19 23.25
C ALA A 186 -23.68 -26.00 22.05
N HIS A 187 -22.48 -25.67 21.53
CA HIS A 187 -21.87 -26.38 20.41
C HIS A 187 -21.14 -27.65 20.87
N GLU A 188 -20.52 -27.65 22.06
CA GLU A 188 -19.87 -28.84 22.65
C GLU A 188 -20.85 -29.88 23.21
N ALA A 189 -22.09 -29.49 23.50
CA ALA A 189 -23.13 -30.42 23.99
C ALA A 189 -23.83 -31.24 22.89
N ASP A 190 -23.60 -30.89 21.61
CA ASP A 190 -24.15 -31.53 20.42
C ASP A 190 -23.14 -32.46 19.69
N GLU A 191 -21.90 -32.60 20.21
CA GLU A 191 -20.90 -33.61 19.82
C GLU A 191 -20.83 -34.79 20.80
#